data_AF-A0A949RCS9-F1
#
_entry.id   AF-A0A949RCS9-F1
#
_cell.length_a   1.000
_cell.length_b   1.000
_cell.length_c   1.000
_cell.angle_alpha   90.00
_cell.angle_beta   90.00
_cell.angle_gamma   90.00
#
_symmetry.space_group_name_H-M   'P 1'
#
loop_
_entity.id
_entity.type
_entity.pdbx_description
1 polymer ?
#
loop_
_entity_poly.entity_id
_entity_poly.type
_entity_poly.pdbx_seq_one_letter_code
_entity_poly.pdbx_strand_id
1 'polypeptide(L)' 'MAKRTDLLDKKKVLQSIKSLPDKFGVDDMVDRMIILEKLERAIADSEAGRTYTLAEAKKRLMGVLMTLARPDNSG' A
#
# COMPACT_ATOMS: atom_id res chain seq x y z
N MET A 1 -5.79 -6.63 -18.68
CA MET A 1 -5.89 -6.43 -17.23
C MET A 1 -6.23 -4.96 -17.00
N ALA A 2 -7.36 -4.65 -16.36
CA ALA A 2 -7.74 -3.26 -16.12
C ALA A 2 -6.68 -2.59 -15.23
N LYS A 3 -6.23 -1.39 -15.61
CA LYS A 3 -5.36 -0.54 -14.79
C LYS A 3 -6.09 -0.32 -13.46
N ARG A 4 -5.59 -0.94 -12.38
CA ARG A 4 -6.25 -0.88 -11.07
C ARG A 4 -5.98 0.51 -10.49
N THR A 5 -6.91 1.43 -10.73
CA THR A 5 -6.95 2.71 -10.03
C THR A 5 -7.77 2.46 -8.78
N ASP A 6 -7.09 2.25 -7.66
CA ASP A 6 -7.77 2.08 -6.38
C ASP A 6 -8.47 3.41 -6.03
N LEU A 7 -9.76 3.31 -5.70
CA LEU A 7 -10.65 4.44 -5.53
C LEU A 7 -10.57 4.95 -4.09
N LEU A 8 -10.45 6.26 -3.92
CA LEU A 8 -10.48 6.92 -2.62
C LEU A 8 -11.90 7.33 -2.23
N ASP A 9 -12.26 7.18 -0.95
CA ASP A 9 -13.49 7.75 -0.44
C ASP A 9 -13.39 9.29 -0.36
N LYS A 10 -14.27 9.97 -1.10
CA LYS A 10 -14.32 11.44 -1.19
C LYS A 10 -14.44 12.12 0.18
N LYS A 11 -15.19 11.56 1.13
CA LYS A 11 -15.38 12.15 2.46
C LYS A 11 -14.07 12.13 3.24
N LYS A 12 -13.33 11.02 3.18
CA LYS A 12 -12.02 10.91 3.84
C LYS A 12 -10.96 11.77 3.18
N VAL A 13 -10.99 11.91 1.85
CA VAL A 13 -10.14 12.87 1.13
C VAL A 13 -10.38 14.29 1.63
N LEU A 14 -11.65 14.72 1.71
CA LEU A 14 -11.99 16.04 2.21
C LEU A 14 -11.58 16.24 3.68
N GLN A 15 -11.75 15.23 4.53
CA GLN A 15 -11.30 15.29 5.92
C GLN A 15 -9.77 15.42 6.01
N SER A 16 -9.04 14.69 5.16
CA SER A 16 -7.58 14.75 5.09
C SER A 16 -7.10 16.13 4.64
N ILE A 17 -7.72 16.72 3.60
CA ILE A 17 -7.41 18.06 3.12
C ILE A 17 -7.71 19.13 4.18
N LYS A 18 -8.83 19.01 4.90
CA LYS A 18 -9.18 19.94 5.99
C LYS A 18 -8.16 19.98 7.13
N SER A 19 -7.33 18.95 7.26
CA SER A 19 -6.28 18.89 8.28
C SER A 19 -4.92 19.42 7.80
N LEU A 20 -4.82 19.82 6.53
CA LEU A 20 -3.61 20.46 6.00
C LEU A 20 -3.54 21.92 6.46
N PRO A 21 -2.33 22.47 6.63
CA PRO A 21 -2.14 23.90 6.88
C PRO A 21 -2.62 24.75 5.69
N ASP A 22 -2.84 26.05 5.91
CA ASP A 22 -3.29 26.99 4.87
C ASP A 22 -2.40 27.02 3.61
N LYS A 23 -1.11 26.66 3.78
CA LYS A 23 -0.15 26.45 2.69
C LYS A 23 0.53 25.10 2.87
N PHE A 24 0.49 24.27 1.84
CA PHE A 24 1.12 22.95 1.80
C PHE A 24 1.71 22.71 0.40
N GLY A 25 2.69 21.80 0.30
CA GLY A 25 3.25 21.39 -0.99
C GLY A 25 2.32 20.44 -1.74
N VAL A 26 2.37 20.46 -3.07
CA VAL A 26 1.61 19.51 -3.90
C VAL A 26 2.06 18.07 -3.58
N ASP A 27 3.35 17.86 -3.37
CA ASP A 27 3.90 16.54 -3.03
C ASP A 27 3.37 16.03 -1.69
N ASP A 28 3.22 16.90 -0.68
CA ASP A 28 2.63 16.52 0.62
C ASP A 28 1.18 16.03 0.47
N MET A 29 0.41 16.67 -0.43
CA MET A 29 -0.94 16.23 -0.74
C MET A 29 -0.92 14.85 -1.40
N VAL A 30 -0.07 14.65 -2.40
CA VAL A 30 0.04 13.39 -3.14
C VAL A 30 0.42 12.24 -2.20
N ASP A 31 1.45 12.42 -1.37
CA ASP A 31 1.90 11.43 -0.40
C ASP A 31 0.77 11.06 0.57
N ARG A 32 0.02 12.06 1.03
CA ARG A 32 -1.10 11.84 1.92
C ARG A 32 -2.25 11.08 1.25
N MET A 33 -2.52 11.32 -0.03
CA MET A 33 -3.51 10.55 -0.80
C MET A 33 -3.07 9.09 -0.98
N ILE A 34 -1.77 8.85 -1.23
CA ILE A 34 -1.21 7.49 -1.34
C ILE A 34 -1.34 6.74 -0.01
N ILE A 35 -1.03 7.39 1.11
CA ILE A 35 -1.16 6.79 2.44
C ILE A 35 -2.63 6.49 2.76
N LEU A 36 -3.53 7.41 2.44
CA LEU A 36 -4.97 7.22 2.66
C LEU A 36 -5.47 5.97 1.92
N GLU A 37 -5.11 5.82 0.64
CA GLU A 37 -5.48 4.64 -0.16
C GLU A 37 -4.97 3.34 0.47
N LYS A 38 -3.69 3.29 0.86
CA LYS A 38 -3.08 2.12 1.49
C LYS A 38 -3.78 1.73 2.79
N LEU A 39 -4.15 2.72 3.61
CA LEU A 39 -4.87 2.49 4.86
C LEU A 39 -6.26 1.90 4.61
N GLU A 40 -7.01 2.46 3.67
CA GLU A 40 -8.34 1.93 3.32
C GLU A 40 -8.25 0.49 2.83
N ARG A 41 -7.26 0.19 1.99
CA ARG A 41 -7.00 -1.18 1.54
C ARG A 41 -6.63 -2.10 2.70
N ALA A 42 -5.73 -1.68 3.58
CA ALA A 42 -5.30 -2.47 4.72
C ALA A 42 -6.47 -2.79 5.66
N ILE A 43 -7.38 -1.84 5.89
CA ILE A 43 -8.61 -2.04 6.67
C ILE A 43 -9.51 -3.06 5.96
N ALA A 44 -9.78 -2.88 4.67
CA ALA A 44 -10.63 -3.79 3.90
C ALA A 44 -10.04 -5.21 3.80
N ASP A 45 -8.71 -5.34 3.75
CA ASP A 45 -8.01 -6.62 3.80
C ASP A 45 -8.13 -7.27 5.18
N SER A 46 -8.00 -6.48 6.24
CA SER A 46 -8.19 -6.94 7.62
C SER A 46 -9.61 -7.45 7.87
N GLU A 47 -10.63 -6.67 7.49
CA GLU A 47 -12.05 -7.04 7.65
C GLU A 47 -12.43 -8.29 6.85
N ALA A 48 -11.82 -8.48 5.68
CA ALA A 48 -12.05 -9.65 4.85
C ALA A 48 -11.16 -10.85 5.19
N GLY A 49 -10.38 -10.78 6.28
CA GLY A 49 -9.49 -11.87 6.70
C GLY A 49 -8.31 -12.12 5.77
N ARG A 50 -7.97 -11.19 4.86
CA ARG A 50 -6.80 -11.25 3.97
C ARG A 50 -5.53 -10.81 4.70
N THR A 51 -5.29 -11.38 5.88
CA THR A 51 -4.12 -11.11 6.71
C THR A 51 -3.19 -12.32 6.71
N TYR A 52 -1.95 -12.10 7.16
CA TYR A 52 -0.97 -13.17 7.32
C TYR A 52 -0.55 -13.25 8.78
N THR A 53 -0.43 -14.46 9.29
CA THR A 53 0.28 -14.72 10.54
C THR A 53 1.77 -14.41 10.35
N LEU A 54 2.48 -14.22 11.47
CA LEU A 54 3.93 -14.00 11.45
C LEU A 54 4.69 -15.13 10.73
N ALA A 55 4.26 -16.38 10.90
CA ALA A 55 4.88 -17.54 10.26
C ALA A 55 4.70 -17.50 8.73
N GLU A 56 3.50 -17.18 8.26
CA GLU A 56 3.19 -17.06 6.83
C GLU A 56 3.93 -15.88 6.19
N ALA A 57 4.01 -14.74 6.89
CA ALA A 57 4.76 -13.58 6.45
C ALA A 57 6.26 -13.89 6.27
N LYS A 58 6.88 -14.54 7.27
CA LYS A 58 8.29 -14.97 7.19
C LYS A 58 8.54 -15.89 6.00
N LYS A 59 7.68 -16.89 5.78
CA LYS A 59 7.79 -17.82 4.65
C LYS A 59 7.74 -17.10 3.30
N ARG A 60 6.84 -16.11 3.16
CA ARG A 60 6.72 -15.30 1.93
C ARG A 60 7.95 -14.45 1.66
N LEU A 61 8.47 -13.76 2.68
CA LEU A 61 9.68 -12.95 2.56
C LEU A 61 10.90 -13.78 2.17
N MET A 62 11.07 -14.95 2.80
CA MET A 62 12.17 -15.87 2.47
C MET A 62 12.05 -16.42 1.05
N GLY A 63 10.85 -16.76 0.60
CA GLY A 63 10.60 -17.22 -0.77
C GLY A 63 11.03 -16.17 -1.80
N VAL A 64 10.67 -14.90 -1.59
CA VAL A 64 11.08 -13.79 -2.46
C VAL A 64 12.61 -13.64 -2.46
N LEU A 65 13.26 -13.67 -1.29
CA LEU A 65 14.71 -13.55 -1.19
C LEU A 65 15.44 -14.68 -1.93
N MET A 66 14.97 -15.92 -1.82
CA MET A 66 15.56 -17.06 -2.55
C MET A 66 15.39 -16.97 -4.06
N THR A 67 14.31 -16.36 -4.55
CA THR A 67 14.14 -16.15 -6.00
C THR A 67 15.07 -15.07 -6.55
N LEU A 68 15.37 -14.04 -5.77
CA LEU A 68 16.29 -12.96 -6.15
C LEU A 68 17.77 -13.37 -6.03
N ALA A 69 18.07 -14.36 -5.18
CA ALA A 69 19.43 -14.84 -4.93
C ALA A 69 19.88 -15.97 -5.89
N ARG A 70 19.10 -16.34 -6.91
CA ARG A 70 19.59 -17.25 -7.96
C ARG A 70 20.61 -16.49 -8.82
N PRO A 71 21.89 -16.85 -8.83
CA PRO A 71 22.79 -16.36 -9.86
C PRO A 71 22.27 -16.87 -11.20
N ASP A 72 22.05 -15.95 -12.14
CA ASP A 72 21.94 -16.27 -13.55
C ASP A 72 23.20 -17.04 -13.94
N ASN A 73 23.06 -18.37 -14.05
CA ASN A 73 24.09 -19.23 -14.62
C ASN A 73 23.69 -19.57 -16.05
N SER A 74 23.59 -18.54 -16.90
CA SER A 74 23.64 -18.65 -18.35
C SER A 74 25.11 -18.48 -18.77
N GLY A 75 25.89 -19.53 -18.54
CA GLY A 75 27.22 -19.72 -19.13
C GLY A 75 27.13 -20.71 -20.28
#